data_AF-S5PWG1-F1
#
_entry.id   AF-S5PWG1-F1
#
_cell.length_a   1.000
_cell.length_b   1.000
_cell.length_c   1.000
_cell.angle_alpha   90.00
_cell.angle_beta   90.00
_cell.angle_gamma   90.00
#
_symmetry.space_group_name_H-M   'P 1'
#
loop_
_entity.id
_entity.type
_entity.pdbx_description
1 polymer ?
#
loop_
_entity_poly.entity_id
_entity_poly.type
_entity_poly.pdbx_seq_one_letter_code
_entity_poly.pdbx_strand_id
1 'polypeptide(L)'
;DTEFCDMSAAYDALPADLKAELEGLQAEHYALNSRFLLGDTDYSEAQRNAMPPVRWPLVRTHAGSGRRFLFIGAHAGHIEGRPVAEGRMLLAELLEHATQRQFVYRHRWQVGDLVMWDNRC
;
A
#
# COMPACT_ATOMS: atom_id res chain seq x y z
N ASP A 1 -16.57 11.35 5.42
CA ASP A 1 -15.89 10.30 6.21
C ASP A 1 -14.44 10.18 5.79
N THR A 2 -13.59 9.65 6.65
CA THR A 2 -12.25 9.15 6.32
C THR A 2 -12.15 7.72 6.82
N GLU A 3 -11.67 6.81 5.98
CA GLU A 3 -11.47 5.40 6.36
C GLU A 3 -9.98 5.10 6.55
N PHE A 4 -9.67 4.30 7.56
CA PHE A 4 -8.33 3.87 7.91
C PHE A 4 -8.31 2.34 7.99
N CYS A 5 -7.34 1.70 7.34
CA CYS A 5 -7.16 0.25 7.39
C CYS A 5 -6.01 -0.08 8.36
N ASP A 6 -6.20 -1.06 9.25
CA ASP A 6 -5.12 -1.63 10.06
C ASP A 6 -4.33 -2.63 9.21
N MET A 7 -3.20 -2.18 8.63
CA MET A 7 -2.39 -3.01 7.72
C MET A 7 -1.63 -4.12 8.46
N SER A 8 -1.47 -3.98 9.77
CA SER A 8 -0.91 -5.00 10.64
C SER A 8 -1.93 -6.12 10.87
N ALA A 9 -3.19 -5.78 11.16
CA ALA A 9 -4.28 -6.77 11.27
C ALA A 9 -4.54 -7.47 9.94
N ALA A 10 -4.48 -6.73 8.82
CA ALA A 10 -4.57 -7.32 7.49
C ALA A 10 -3.44 -8.32 7.23
N TYR A 11 -2.20 -7.98 7.59
CA TYR A 11 -1.07 -8.92 7.52
C TYR A 11 -1.29 -10.16 8.39
N ASP A 12 -1.68 -9.97 9.65
CA ASP A 12 -1.88 -11.06 10.62
C ASP A 12 -2.93 -12.07 10.13
N ALA A 13 -3.95 -11.61 9.41
CA ALA A 13 -5.01 -12.46 8.85
C ALA A 13 -4.63 -13.21 7.56
N LEU A 14 -3.46 -12.94 6.96
CA LEU A 14 -3.04 -13.66 5.75
C LEU A 14 -2.73 -15.14 6.04
N PRO A 15 -3.04 -16.05 5.10
CA PRO A 15 -2.54 -17.43 5.10
C PRO A 15 -1.01 -17.50 5.22
N ALA A 16 -0.50 -18.55 5.85
CA ALA A 16 0.93 -18.68 6.15
C ALA A 16 1.81 -18.84 4.90
N ASP A 17 1.30 -19.53 3.88
CA ASP A 17 1.89 -19.66 2.55
C ASP A 17 2.00 -18.31 1.84
N LEU A 18 0.93 -17.50 1.88
CA LEU A 18 0.96 -16.16 1.30
C LEU A 18 1.92 -15.24 2.08
N LYS A 19 1.95 -15.30 3.42
CA LYS A 19 2.96 -14.58 4.21
C LYS A 19 4.39 -14.93 3.78
N ALA A 20 4.65 -16.22 3.56
CA ALA A 20 5.96 -16.71 3.11
C ALA A 20 6.29 -16.24 1.69
N GLU A 21 5.31 -16.21 0.78
CA GLU A 21 5.48 -15.69 -0.58
C GLU A 21 5.86 -14.21 -0.58
N LEU A 22 5.27 -13.40 0.32
CA LEU A 22 5.54 -11.97 0.41
C LEU A 22 6.92 -11.63 0.99
N GLU A 23 7.59 -12.59 1.65
CA GLU A 23 8.90 -12.35 2.23
C GLU A 23 9.93 -11.96 1.17
N GLY A 24 10.61 -10.84 1.39
CA GLY A 24 11.65 -10.34 0.50
C GLY A 24 11.15 -9.68 -0.80
N LEU A 25 9.85 -9.74 -1.09
CA LEU A 25 9.29 -9.03 -2.24
C LEU A 25 9.33 -7.51 -2.01
N GLN A 26 9.66 -6.79 -3.08
CA GLN A 26 9.68 -5.34 -3.11
C GLN A 26 8.78 -4.82 -4.21
N ALA A 27 8.05 -3.74 -3.93
CA ALA A 27 7.28 -3.00 -4.91
C ALA A 27 7.98 -1.68 -5.24
N GLU A 28 7.84 -1.27 -6.49
CA GLU A 28 8.12 0.08 -6.93
C GLU A 28 6.92 0.98 -6.62
N HIS A 29 7.15 1.98 -5.77
CA HIS A 29 6.21 3.02 -5.42
C HIS A 29 6.52 4.28 -6.23
N TYR A 30 5.55 4.73 -7.01
CA TYR A 30 5.65 5.95 -7.79
C TYR A 30 4.49 6.88 -7.44
N ALA A 31 4.80 8.13 -7.07
CA ALA A 31 3.80 9.15 -6.78
C ALA A 31 2.77 9.27 -7.93
N LEU A 32 3.25 9.19 -9.18
CA LEU A 32 2.39 9.29 -10.36
C LEU A 32 1.60 8.02 -10.68
N ASN A 33 1.92 6.85 -10.11
CA ASN A 33 1.14 5.63 -10.35
C ASN A 33 -0.35 5.83 -10.03
N SER A 34 -0.62 6.46 -8.87
CA SER A 34 -1.99 6.80 -8.46
C SER A 34 -2.70 7.76 -9.42
N ARG A 35 -1.96 8.62 -10.13
CA ARG A 35 -2.49 9.56 -11.14
C ARG A 35 -2.80 8.84 -12.45
N PHE A 36 -1.90 7.95 -12.87
CA PHE A 36 -2.08 7.13 -14.07
C PHE A 36 -3.30 6.21 -13.95
N LEU A 37 -3.57 5.66 -12.75
CA LEU A 37 -4.78 4.87 -12.47
C LEU A 37 -6.08 5.67 -12.67
N LEU A 38 -6.02 7.01 -12.53
CA LEU A 38 -7.15 7.91 -12.75
C LEU A 38 -7.20 8.45 -14.19
N GLY A 39 -6.32 8.00 -15.08
CA GLY A 39 -6.21 8.48 -16.46
C GLY A 39 -5.45 9.80 -16.61
N ASP A 40 -4.91 10.36 -15.52
CA ASP A 40 -4.05 11.55 -15.57
C ASP A 40 -2.62 11.12 -15.92
N THR A 41 -2.33 11.02 -17.22
CA THR A 41 -1.05 10.53 -17.75
C THR A 41 -0.19 11.62 -18.37
N ASP A 42 -0.64 12.88 -18.36
CA ASP A 42 -0.06 13.96 -19.17
C ASP A 42 1.09 14.69 -18.43
N TYR A 43 2.11 13.91 -18.07
CA TYR A 43 3.31 14.39 -17.40
C TYR A 43 4.49 14.43 -18.37
N SER A 44 5.18 15.56 -18.43
CA SER A 44 6.44 15.72 -19.17
C SER A 44 7.54 14.85 -18.56
N GLU A 45 8.58 14.57 -19.34
CA GLU A 45 9.74 13.81 -18.88
C GLU A 45 10.41 14.47 -17.67
N ALA A 46 10.54 15.80 -17.68
CA ALA A 46 11.10 16.54 -16.55
C ALA A 46 10.27 16.36 -15.26
N GLN A 47 8.94 16.37 -15.36
CA GLN A 47 8.06 16.12 -14.21
C GLN A 47 8.15 14.68 -13.71
N ARG A 48 8.29 13.70 -14.61
CA ARG A 48 8.48 12.29 -14.24
C ARG A 48 9.80 12.09 -13.51
N ASN A 49 10.87 12.69 -14.01
CA ASN A 49 12.22 12.60 -13.44
C ASN A 49 12.37 13.35 -12.12
N ALA A 50 11.53 14.36 -11.84
CA ALA A 50 11.52 15.07 -10.57
C ALA A 50 10.96 14.24 -9.40
N MET A 51 10.23 13.16 -9.70
CA MET A 51 9.59 12.30 -8.69
C MET A 51 9.90 10.82 -8.96
N PRO A 52 11.18 10.40 -9.05
CA PRO A 52 11.51 9.06 -9.49
C PRO A 52 10.87 7.99 -8.59
N PRO A 53 10.48 6.83 -9.15
CA PRO A 53 9.97 5.73 -8.35
C PRO A 53 10.98 5.25 -7.30
N VAL A 54 10.47 4.75 -6.18
CA VAL A 54 11.26 4.24 -5.06
C VAL A 54 10.83 2.83 -4.70
N ARG A 55 11.78 1.99 -4.27
CA ARG A 55 11.51 0.59 -3.93
C ARG A 55 11.26 0.43 -2.44
N TRP A 56 10.23 -0.32 -2.09
CA TRP A 56 9.90 -0.65 -0.71
C TRP A 56 9.47 -2.11 -0.57
N PRO A 57 9.79 -2.77 0.56
CA PRO A 57 9.30 -4.11 0.85
C PRO A 57 7.77 -4.15 0.96
N LEU A 58 7.13 -5.23 0.48
CA LEU A 58 5.70 -5.45 0.67
C LEU A 58 5.31 -5.69 2.13
N VAL A 59 6.24 -6.20 2.94
CA VAL A 59 6.07 -6.41 4.38
C VAL A 59 7.13 -5.65 5.13
N ARG A 60 6.69 -4.82 6.09
CA ARG A 60 7.58 -4.04 6.96
C ARG A 60 7.33 -4.36 8.42
N THR A 61 8.33 -4.10 9.24
CA THR A 61 8.24 -4.22 10.70
C THR A 61 8.15 -2.82 11.30
N HIS A 62 7.11 -2.55 12.08
CA HIS A 62 6.94 -1.29 12.77
C HIS A 62 7.97 -1.18 13.91
N ALA A 63 8.79 -0.13 13.91
CA ALA A 63 9.94 0.01 14.81
C ALA A 63 9.56 0.09 16.30
N GLY A 64 8.38 0.62 16.64
CA GLY A 64 7.96 0.77 18.03
C GLY A 64 7.29 -0.48 18.62
N SER A 65 6.48 -1.18 17.84
CA SER A 65 5.66 -2.31 18.32
C SER A 65 6.21 -3.68 17.91
N GLY A 66 7.12 -3.74 16.94
CA GLY A 66 7.60 -4.99 16.36
C GLY A 66 6.58 -5.73 15.48
N ARG A 67 5.35 -5.21 15.35
CA ARG A 67 4.33 -5.81 14.47
C ARG A 67 4.73 -5.69 13.01
N ARG A 68 4.37 -6.71 12.24
CA ARG A 68 4.55 -6.72 10.79
C ARG A 68 3.28 -6.22 10.11
N PHE A 69 3.43 -5.49 9.02
CA PHE A 69 2.32 -4.89 8.28
C PHE A 69 2.55 -4.90 6.78
N LEU A 70 1.46 -4.91 6.02
CA LEU A 70 1.49 -4.78 4.56
C LEU A 70 1.79 -3.32 4.19
N PHE A 71 2.87 -3.09 3.44
CA PHE A 71 3.23 -1.76 2.95
C PHE A 71 2.88 -1.60 1.47
N ILE A 72 1.58 -1.53 1.22
CA ILE A 72 0.96 -1.47 -0.10
C ILE A 72 0.04 -0.25 -0.20
N GLY A 73 -0.32 0.14 -1.42
CA GLY A 73 -1.19 1.30 -1.65
C GLY A 73 -1.25 1.67 -3.13
N ALA A 74 -2.02 2.70 -3.46
CA ALA A 74 -2.22 3.16 -4.84
C ALA A 74 -0.93 3.63 -5.54
N HIS A 75 0.16 3.86 -4.81
CA HIS A 75 1.46 4.22 -5.38
C HIS A 75 2.29 3.00 -5.80
N ALA A 76 2.02 1.82 -5.25
CA ALA A 76 2.69 0.58 -5.65
C ALA A 76 2.16 0.14 -7.02
N GLY A 77 3.03 0.09 -8.03
CA GLY A 77 2.63 -0.19 -9.42
C GLY A 77 3.24 -1.44 -10.03
N HIS A 78 4.34 -1.93 -9.47
CA HIS A 78 5.12 -3.06 -9.98
C HIS A 78 5.84 -3.78 -8.85
N ILE A 79 5.91 -5.11 -8.89
CA ILE A 79 6.70 -5.93 -7.96
C ILE A 79 7.97 -6.37 -8.68
N GLU A 80 9.13 -6.10 -8.08
CA GLU A 80 10.43 -6.43 -8.65
C GLU A 80 10.57 -7.95 -8.86
N GLY A 81 11.11 -8.34 -10.02
CA GLY A 81 11.31 -9.75 -10.36
C GLY A 81 10.05 -10.50 -10.78
N ARG A 82 8.88 -9.84 -10.86
CA ARG A 82 7.63 -10.45 -11.37
C ARG A 82 7.19 -9.86 -12.71
N PRO A 83 6.52 -10.65 -13.56
CA PRO A 83 5.78 -10.11 -14.70
C PRO A 83 4.80 -9.02 -14.26
N VAL A 84 4.69 -7.95 -15.05
CA VAL A 84 3.88 -6.77 -14.70
C VAL A 84 2.43 -7.13 -14.38
N ALA A 85 1.83 -8.02 -15.16
CA ALA A 85 0.44 -8.46 -14.94
C ALA A 85 0.29 -9.20 -13.60
N GLU A 86 1.17 -10.18 -13.32
CA GLU A 86 1.15 -10.97 -12.08
C GLU A 86 1.39 -10.09 -10.86
N GLY A 87 2.36 -9.18 -10.92
CA GLY A 87 2.65 -8.27 -9.82
C GLY A 87 1.47 -7.33 -9.51
N ARG A 88 0.78 -6.83 -10.54
CA ARG A 88 -0.41 -5.99 -10.37
C ARG A 88 -1.60 -6.76 -9.81
N MET A 89 -1.80 -8.00 -10.25
CA MET A 89 -2.84 -8.87 -9.70
C MET A 89 -2.61 -9.10 -8.20
N LEU A 90 -1.40 -9.47 -7.80
CA LEU A 90 -1.06 -9.66 -6.39
C LEU A 90 -1.28 -8.38 -5.56
N LEU A 91 -0.86 -7.21 -6.06
CA LEU A 91 -1.11 -5.93 -5.38
C LEU A 91 -2.61 -5.63 -5.22
N ALA A 92 -3.41 -5.94 -6.26
CA ALA A 92 -4.86 -5.75 -6.21
C ALA A 92 -5.53 -6.69 -5.20
N GLU A 93 -5.15 -7.97 -5.18
CA GLU A 93 -5.65 -8.96 -4.21
C GLU A 93 -5.32 -8.57 -2.77
N LEU A 94 -4.08 -8.12 -2.52
CA LEU A 94 -3.69 -7.65 -1.19
C LEU A 94 -4.43 -6.38 -0.77
N LEU A 95 -4.71 -5.46 -1.70
CA LEU A 95 -5.50 -4.24 -1.43
C LEU A 95 -6.96 -4.59 -1.13
N GLU A 96 -7.56 -5.51 -1.90
CA GLU A 96 -8.92 -5.99 -1.64
C GLU A 96 -9.01 -6.65 -0.26
N HIS A 97 -8.04 -7.50 0.08
CA HIS A 97 -7.95 -8.12 1.41
C HIS A 97 -7.80 -7.08 2.53
N ALA A 98 -6.83 -6.17 2.42
CA ALA A 98 -6.52 -5.20 3.47
C ALA A 98 -7.64 -4.17 3.71
N THR A 99 -8.52 -3.96 2.71
CA THR A 99 -9.65 -3.02 2.79
C THR A 99 -10.98 -3.69 3.16
N GLN A 100 -10.98 -4.98 3.51
CA GLN A 100 -12.15 -5.65 4.07
C GLN A 100 -12.63 -4.95 5.36
N ARG A 101 -13.95 -4.90 5.56
CA ARG A 101 -14.58 -4.12 6.65
C ARG A 101 -14.08 -4.46 8.06
N GLN A 102 -13.62 -5.67 8.29
CA GLN A 102 -13.03 -6.11 9.56
C GLN A 102 -11.71 -5.42 9.91
N PHE A 103 -11.01 -4.82 8.94
CA PHE A 103 -9.77 -4.07 9.14
C PHE A 103 -9.97 -2.55 9.08
N VAL A 104 -11.19 -2.09 8.79
CA VAL A 104 -11.47 -0.69 8.48
C VAL A 104 -12.14 0.03 9.65
N TYR A 105 -11.49 1.09 10.13
CA TYR A 105 -12.13 2.13 10.93
C TYR A 105 -12.66 3.23 10.03
N ARG A 106 -13.95 3.57 10.16
CA ARG A 106 -14.56 4.71 9.46
C ARG A 106 -14.80 5.86 10.42
N HIS A 107 -14.04 6.93 10.22
CA HIS A 107 -14.21 8.19 10.93
C HIS A 107 -15.27 9.07 10.26
N ARG A 108 -16.30 9.44 11.01
CA ARG A 108 -17.28 10.46 10.62
C ARG A 108 -16.90 11.76 11.29
N TRP A 109 -16.42 12.71 10.49
CA TRP A 109 -15.94 14.00 10.97
C TRP A 109 -17.02 14.82 11.67
N GLN A 110 -16.62 15.48 12.74
CA GLN A 110 -17.35 16.54 13.42
C GLN A 110 -16.51 17.82 13.47
N VAL A 111 -17.18 18.97 13.59
CA VAL A 111 -16.50 20.25 13.70
C VAL A 111 -15.65 20.26 14.98
N GLY A 112 -14.35 20.50 14.83
CA GLY A 112 -13.38 20.50 15.92
C GLY A 112 -12.56 19.22 16.06
N ASP A 113 -12.86 18.18 15.27
CA ASP A 113 -12.07 16.95 15.29
C ASP A 113 -10.64 17.17 14.77
N LEU A 114 -9.69 16.52 15.45
CA LEU A 114 -8.33 16.31 14.99
C LEU A 114 -8.06 14.81 14.99
N VAL A 115 -7.75 14.26 13.82
CA VAL A 115 -7.36 12.86 13.66
C VAL A 115 -5.90 12.81 13.25
N MET A 116 -5.13 11.99 13.96
CA MET A 116 -3.73 11.68 13.64
C MET A 116 -3.59 10.18 13.46
N TRP A 117 -2.80 9.76 12.48
CA TRP A 117 -2.54 8.37 12.17
C TRP A 117 -1.05 8.14 11.92
N ASP A 118 -0.61 6.89 12.04
CA ASP A 118 0.74 6.48 11.65
C ASP A 118 0.69 5.89 10.23
N ASN A 119 1.52 6.39 9.32
CA ASN A 119 1.63 5.84 7.95
C ASN A 119 2.54 4.59 7.88
N ARG A 120 2.97 4.07 9.04
CA ARG A 120 3.92 2.95 9.20
C ARG A 120 3.28 1.76 9.93
N CYS A 121 1.97 1.57 9.85
CA CYS A 121 1.25 0.47 10.50
C CYS A 121 0.11 -0.12 9.67
#